data_AF-A0A3A2J2J2-F1
#
_entry.id   AF-A0A3A2J2J2-F1
#
_cell.length_a   1.000
_cell.length_b   1.000
_cell.length_c   1.000
_cell.angle_alpha   90.00
_cell.angle_beta   90.00
_cell.angle_gamma   90.00
#
_symmetry.space_group_name_H-M   'P 1'
#
loop_
_entity.id
_entity.type
_entity.pdbx_description
1 polymer ?
#
loop_
_entity_poly.entity_id
_entity_poly.type
_entity_poly.pdbx_seq_one_letter_code
_entity_poly.pdbx_strand_id
1 'polypeptide(L)'
;MSTKKNNNWKYITILIVLFFFGIAVWLVGHAQIETLETKAFWQILSDAGVFLSASTIIHLVYFYFVKKDEKKETQELKNQFFSETKKAIECVIHGIHKWGFVRFHDKMSFSDLFNQLQEGDDLYWLDTYFPHILTSAEAIKDAITRKANIKMLIMDPGSGAVRWRAQEIKNMYTEKQFREGLDAFIEFIDSQKKQYPSSIDYRKYRDLPGIPFYIIKKSDHTIKAYSSFYMSKPSADIVHIEWSSGTENGGLASIFIDHFLKKWDRWAKPDLPMINGEWKYEMSAEDIQDWSGNGNCHISQKGRTLNFTGSRITMNGQKISPVRWWSNWSEICNTDDIVRFDYVIESKINEEVYPSFCKLKITEKSETAENVIANKMEGNYFLLKNNSTEDVASQSRYGSIVFTRVK
;
A
#
# COMPACT_ATOMS: atom_id res chain seq x y z
N MET A 1 -18.05 -10.92 -18.01
CA MET A 1 -16.83 -11.76 -18.12
C MET A 1 -16.38 -11.81 -19.58
N SER A 2 -15.42 -10.97 -19.97
CA SER A 2 -14.78 -11.07 -21.29
C SER A 2 -13.83 -12.27 -21.26
N THR A 3 -14.18 -13.34 -21.96
CA THR A 3 -13.25 -14.44 -22.22
C THR A 3 -12.08 -13.83 -22.99
N LYS A 4 -10.95 -13.59 -22.32
CA LYS A 4 -9.67 -13.32 -22.98
C LYS A 4 -9.43 -14.48 -23.93
N LYS A 5 -9.85 -14.31 -25.19
CA LYS A 5 -9.79 -15.33 -26.23
C LYS A 5 -8.30 -15.65 -26.37
N ASN A 6 -7.95 -16.85 -25.92
CA ASN A 6 -6.57 -17.26 -25.69
C ASN A 6 -5.81 -17.06 -27.01
N ASN A 7 -4.91 -16.07 -27.06
CA ASN A 7 -4.15 -15.71 -28.28
C ASN A 7 -3.22 -16.85 -28.77
N ASN A 8 -3.20 -17.98 -28.06
CA ASN A 8 -2.49 -19.21 -28.39
C ASN A 8 -2.75 -19.69 -29.82
N TRP A 9 -3.96 -19.51 -30.38
CA TRP A 9 -4.24 -19.94 -31.76
C TRP A 9 -3.40 -19.16 -32.79
N LYS A 10 -3.24 -17.85 -32.60
CA LYS A 10 -2.41 -17.02 -33.51
C LYS A 10 -0.95 -17.46 -33.47
N TYR A 11 -0.44 -17.75 -32.28
CA TYR A 11 0.92 -18.25 -32.10
C TYR A 11 1.13 -19.62 -32.74
N ILE A 12 0.21 -20.57 -32.53
CA ILE A 12 0.24 -21.89 -33.17
C ILE A 12 0.18 -21.77 -34.69
N THR A 13 -0.68 -20.87 -35.21
CA THR A 13 -0.79 -20.63 -36.65
C THR A 13 0.54 -20.14 -37.23
N ILE A 14 1.22 -19.20 -36.54
CA ILE A 14 2.55 -18.71 -36.96
C ILE A 14 3.58 -19.85 -36.98
N LEU A 15 3.61 -20.71 -35.96
CA LEU A 15 4.54 -21.85 -35.92
C LEU A 15 4.24 -22.85 -37.05
N ILE A 16 2.98 -23.14 -37.34
CA ILE A 16 2.61 -24.02 -38.47
C ILE A 16 3.07 -23.41 -39.81
N VAL A 17 2.88 -22.10 -40.00
CA VAL A 17 3.33 -21.40 -41.21
C VAL A 17 4.85 -21.44 -41.34
N LEU A 18 5.60 -21.20 -40.26
CA LEU A 18 7.07 -21.26 -40.25
C LEU A 18 7.59 -22.67 -40.56
N PHE A 19 6.90 -23.70 -40.06
CA PHE A 19 7.23 -25.09 -40.36
C PHE A 19 7.08 -25.40 -41.85
N PHE A 20 5.92 -25.09 -42.45
CA PHE A 20 5.70 -25.32 -43.88
C PHE A 20 6.60 -24.46 -44.76
N PHE A 21 6.90 -23.24 -44.32
CA PHE A 21 7.87 -22.38 -44.99
C PHE A 21 9.27 -23.02 -45.00
N GLY A 22 9.72 -23.57 -43.86
CA GLY A 22 10.98 -24.30 -43.78
C GLY A 22 11.03 -25.50 -44.74
N ILE A 23 9.94 -26.29 -44.83
CA ILE A 23 9.84 -27.41 -45.78
C ILE A 23 9.91 -26.91 -47.22
N ALA A 24 9.19 -25.83 -47.55
CA ALA A 24 9.21 -25.26 -48.90
C ALA A 24 10.61 -24.78 -49.29
N VAL A 25 11.31 -24.10 -48.38
CA VAL A 25 12.71 -23.66 -48.57
C VAL A 25 13.63 -24.87 -48.78
N TRP A 26 13.45 -25.93 -47.99
CA TRP A 26 14.20 -27.17 -48.15
C TRP A 26 13.99 -27.82 -49.52
N LEU A 27 12.73 -28.01 -49.93
CA LEU A 27 12.39 -28.64 -51.22
C LEU A 27 12.92 -27.85 -52.41
N VAL A 28 12.78 -26.52 -52.38
CA VAL A 28 13.30 -25.64 -53.44
C VAL A 28 14.82 -25.69 -53.47
N GLY A 29 15.47 -25.59 -52.30
CA GLY A 29 16.92 -25.72 -52.20
C GLY A 29 17.40 -27.04 -52.77
N HIS A 30 16.80 -28.14 -52.34
CA HIS A 30 17.20 -29.49 -52.71
C HIS A 30 17.05 -29.75 -54.22
N ALA A 31 15.92 -29.35 -54.82
CA ALA A 31 15.67 -29.53 -56.26
C ALA A 31 16.67 -28.77 -57.15
N GLN A 32 17.27 -27.69 -56.65
CA GLN A 32 18.20 -26.85 -57.41
C GLN A 32 19.67 -27.25 -57.25
N ILE A 33 20.00 -28.14 -56.29
CA ILE A 33 21.37 -28.63 -56.08
C ILE A 33 21.87 -29.44 -57.29
N GLU A 34 20.97 -30.14 -57.98
CA GLU A 34 21.34 -30.99 -59.12
C GLU A 34 21.45 -30.22 -60.44
N THR A 35 20.81 -29.06 -60.55
CA THR A 35 20.58 -28.37 -61.85
C THR A 35 21.46 -27.14 -62.09
N LEU A 36 22.04 -26.54 -61.05
CA LEU A 36 22.72 -25.24 -61.15
C LEU A 36 24.21 -25.30 -60.75
N GLU A 37 25.03 -24.42 -61.34
CA GLU A 37 26.46 -24.28 -60.98
C GLU A 37 26.66 -23.77 -59.54
N THR A 38 25.65 -23.14 -58.94
CA THR A 38 25.67 -22.55 -57.58
C THR A 38 25.32 -23.55 -56.47
N LYS A 39 25.79 -24.80 -56.56
CA LYS A 39 25.42 -25.91 -55.66
C LYS A 39 25.57 -25.58 -54.17
N ALA A 40 26.66 -24.92 -53.79
CA ALA A 40 26.95 -24.58 -52.39
C ALA A 40 25.88 -23.65 -51.78
N PHE A 41 25.38 -22.68 -52.55
CA PHE A 41 24.33 -21.77 -52.08
C PHE A 41 23.01 -22.51 -51.83
N TRP A 42 22.61 -23.37 -52.78
CA TRP A 42 21.37 -24.14 -52.67
C TRP A 42 21.42 -25.20 -51.57
N GLN A 43 22.60 -25.74 -51.28
CA GLN A 43 22.80 -26.64 -50.15
C GLN A 43 22.65 -25.91 -48.81
N ILE A 44 23.25 -24.74 -48.65
CA ILE A 44 23.06 -23.89 -47.45
C ILE A 44 21.58 -23.53 -47.25
N LEU A 45 20.88 -23.19 -48.33
CA LEU A 45 19.45 -22.85 -48.28
C LEU A 45 18.60 -24.07 -47.89
N SER A 46 18.91 -25.24 -48.44
CA SER A 46 18.29 -26.51 -48.08
C SER A 46 18.46 -26.83 -46.59
N ASP A 47 19.69 -26.73 -46.08
CA ASP A 47 20.02 -26.99 -44.68
C ASP A 47 19.31 -26.02 -43.73
N ALA A 48 19.21 -24.74 -44.12
CA ALA A 48 18.46 -23.73 -43.38
C ALA A 48 16.95 -24.07 -43.30
N GLY A 49 16.37 -24.58 -44.39
CA GLY A 49 14.98 -25.04 -44.42
C GLY A 49 14.72 -26.22 -43.47
N VAL A 50 15.62 -27.20 -43.44
CA VAL A 50 15.56 -28.34 -42.49
C VAL A 50 15.67 -27.86 -41.05
N PHE A 51 16.64 -26.99 -40.76
CA PHE A 51 16.84 -26.43 -39.43
C PHE A 51 15.62 -25.65 -38.92
N LEU A 52 15.04 -24.79 -39.77
CA LEU A 52 13.84 -24.03 -39.43
C LEU A 52 12.66 -24.96 -39.11
N SER A 53 12.45 -25.99 -39.94
CA SER A 53 11.37 -26.96 -39.75
C SER A 53 11.54 -27.76 -38.45
N ALA A 54 12.74 -28.29 -38.21
CA ALA A 54 13.06 -29.07 -37.02
C ALA A 54 12.94 -28.24 -35.72
N SER A 55 13.49 -27.01 -35.71
CA SER A 55 13.40 -26.12 -34.54
C SER A 55 11.94 -25.78 -34.18
N THR A 56 11.08 -25.61 -35.20
CA THR A 56 9.67 -25.29 -35.01
C THR A 56 8.90 -26.47 -34.41
N ILE A 57 9.19 -27.69 -34.85
CA ILE A 57 8.62 -28.92 -34.24
C ILE A 57 9.07 -29.05 -32.78
N ILE A 58 10.37 -28.91 -32.50
CA ILE A 58 10.90 -29.00 -31.14
C ILE A 58 10.23 -27.97 -30.23
N HIS A 59 10.03 -26.75 -30.73
CA HIS A 59 9.36 -25.69 -30.00
C HIS A 59 7.87 -26.00 -29.73
N LEU A 60 7.16 -26.57 -30.71
CA LEU A 60 5.79 -27.04 -30.54
C LEU A 60 5.69 -28.13 -29.47
N VAL A 61 6.59 -29.12 -29.51
CA VAL A 61 6.64 -30.21 -28.53
C VAL A 61 6.93 -29.66 -27.14
N TYR A 62 7.94 -28.80 -26.98
CA TYR A 62 8.26 -28.15 -25.72
C TYR A 62 7.10 -27.34 -25.17
N PHE A 63 6.45 -26.53 -26.01
CA PHE A 63 5.35 -25.67 -25.58
C PHE A 63 4.11 -26.47 -25.15
N TYR A 64 3.80 -27.56 -25.86
CA TYR A 64 2.55 -28.30 -25.66
C TYR A 64 2.64 -29.35 -24.56
N PHE A 65 3.79 -30.03 -24.47
CA PHE A 65 4.01 -31.09 -23.50
C PHE A 65 4.73 -30.54 -22.27
N VAL A 66 5.93 -30.01 -22.43
CA VAL A 66 6.79 -29.63 -21.29
C VAL A 66 6.24 -28.41 -20.52
N LYS A 67 6.00 -27.29 -21.20
CA LYS A 67 5.58 -26.03 -20.55
C LYS A 67 4.16 -26.10 -19.98
N LYS A 68 3.31 -26.97 -20.53
CA LYS A 68 1.95 -27.17 -20.05
C LYS A 68 1.95 -28.01 -18.77
N ASP A 69 2.79 -29.04 -18.72
CA ASP A 69 2.96 -29.89 -17.54
C ASP A 69 3.66 -29.12 -16.42
N GLU A 70 4.72 -28.34 -16.69
CA GLU A 70 5.36 -27.47 -15.70
C GLU A 70 4.35 -26.50 -15.04
N LYS A 71 3.44 -25.91 -15.83
CA LYS A 71 2.42 -25.00 -15.27
C LYS A 71 1.39 -25.74 -14.44
N LYS A 72 1.00 -26.96 -14.84
CA LYS A 72 0.04 -27.77 -14.12
C LYS A 72 0.65 -28.27 -12.81
N GLU A 73 1.86 -28.80 -12.86
CA GLU A 73 2.63 -29.26 -11.71
C GLU A 73 2.96 -28.12 -10.74
N THR A 74 3.37 -26.95 -11.25
CA THR A 74 3.57 -25.74 -10.40
C THR A 74 2.26 -25.28 -9.74
N GLN A 75 1.13 -25.40 -10.44
CA GLN A 75 -0.17 -25.04 -9.89
C GLN A 75 -0.64 -26.07 -8.85
N GLU A 76 -0.42 -27.36 -9.10
CA GLU A 76 -0.70 -28.45 -8.16
C GLU A 76 0.18 -28.34 -6.90
N LEU A 77 1.48 -28.10 -7.04
CA LEU A 77 2.40 -27.81 -5.94
C LEU A 77 1.98 -26.57 -5.15
N LYS A 78 1.54 -25.49 -5.82
CA LYS A 78 0.99 -24.32 -5.12
C LYS A 78 -0.26 -24.68 -4.34
N ASN A 79 -1.20 -25.39 -4.96
CA ASN A 79 -2.44 -25.79 -4.30
C ASN A 79 -2.16 -26.72 -3.11
N GLN A 80 -1.23 -27.66 -3.26
CA GLN A 80 -0.78 -28.56 -2.20
C GLN A 80 -0.09 -27.78 -1.07
N PHE A 81 0.84 -26.88 -1.39
CA PHE A 81 1.49 -26.01 -0.41
C PHE A 81 0.48 -25.13 0.34
N PHE A 82 -0.49 -24.53 -0.36
CA PHE A 82 -1.56 -23.75 0.29
C PHE A 82 -2.43 -24.62 1.18
N SER A 83 -2.81 -25.83 0.74
CA SER A 83 -3.58 -26.78 1.54
C SER A 83 -2.82 -27.20 2.81
N GLU A 84 -1.55 -27.57 2.68
CA GLU A 84 -0.73 -27.97 3.83
C GLU A 84 -0.41 -26.79 4.76
N THR A 85 -0.19 -25.59 4.22
CA THR A 85 -0.03 -24.37 5.02
C THR A 85 -1.31 -24.02 5.77
N LYS A 86 -2.48 -24.16 5.14
CA LYS A 86 -3.78 -23.98 5.79
C LYS A 86 -3.96 -24.95 6.96
N LYS A 87 -3.70 -26.25 6.74
CA LYS A 87 -3.72 -27.27 7.80
C LYS A 87 -2.72 -26.95 8.92
N ALA A 88 -1.50 -26.53 8.55
CA ALA A 88 -0.47 -26.18 9.51
C ALA A 88 -0.88 -24.96 10.34
N ILE A 89 -1.46 -23.91 9.75
CA ILE A 89 -1.96 -22.74 10.49
C ILE A 89 -3.11 -23.13 11.44
N GLU A 90 -4.04 -23.97 10.97
CA GLU A 90 -5.14 -24.50 11.78
C GLU A 90 -4.62 -25.36 12.95
N CYS A 91 -3.48 -26.06 12.80
CA CYS A 91 -2.86 -26.88 13.85
C CYS A 91 -1.92 -26.09 14.79
N VAL A 92 -1.13 -25.15 14.26
CA VAL A 92 -0.07 -24.42 14.97
C VAL A 92 -0.65 -23.30 15.82
N ILE A 93 -1.71 -22.62 15.35
CA ILE A 93 -2.34 -21.57 16.14
C ILE A 93 -3.39 -22.22 17.05
N HIS A 94 -2.88 -22.90 18.09
CA HIS A 94 -3.71 -23.47 19.14
C HIS A 94 -4.66 -22.40 19.70
N GLY A 95 -5.97 -22.60 19.54
CA GLY A 95 -6.98 -21.63 19.97
C GLY A 95 -7.26 -20.49 19.00
N ILE A 96 -6.90 -20.58 17.71
CA ILE A 96 -7.28 -19.57 16.70
C ILE A 96 -8.80 -19.31 16.64
N HIS A 97 -9.61 -20.34 16.91
CA HIS A 97 -11.06 -20.20 17.05
C HIS A 97 -11.47 -19.34 18.24
N LYS A 98 -10.66 -19.26 19.32
CA LYS A 98 -10.89 -18.32 20.44
C LYS A 98 -10.73 -16.86 20.00
N TRP A 99 -9.98 -16.61 18.93
CA TRP A 99 -9.84 -15.30 18.29
C TRP A 99 -10.89 -15.06 17.19
N GLY A 100 -11.79 -16.03 16.98
CA GLY A 100 -12.91 -15.93 16.06
C GLY A 100 -12.61 -16.46 14.65
N PHE A 101 -11.52 -17.18 14.41
CA PHE A 101 -11.28 -17.74 13.07
C PHE A 101 -12.40 -18.70 12.64
N VAL A 102 -12.88 -18.51 11.41
CA VAL A 102 -13.89 -19.38 10.78
C VAL A 102 -13.26 -20.21 9.67
N ARG A 103 -12.70 -19.55 8.64
CA ARG A 103 -12.13 -20.21 7.46
C ARG A 103 -11.30 -19.25 6.61
N PHE A 104 -10.57 -19.84 5.67
CA PHE A 104 -9.96 -19.13 4.54
C PHE A 104 -10.88 -19.09 3.32
N HIS A 105 -10.84 -17.98 2.59
CA HIS A 105 -11.45 -17.76 1.28
C HIS A 105 -10.34 -17.53 0.26
N ASP A 106 -10.21 -18.41 -0.74
CA ASP A 106 -9.14 -18.28 -1.74
C ASP A 106 -9.25 -16.98 -2.54
N LYS A 107 -10.49 -16.53 -2.77
CA LYS A 107 -10.83 -15.23 -3.37
C LYS A 107 -12.10 -14.69 -2.72
N MET A 108 -12.11 -13.41 -2.45
CA MET A 108 -13.28 -12.72 -1.90
C MET A 108 -14.14 -12.17 -3.05
N SER A 109 -15.43 -12.50 -3.02
CA SER A 109 -16.41 -11.87 -3.90
C SER A 109 -16.91 -10.58 -3.25
N PHE A 110 -16.39 -9.44 -3.71
CA PHE A 110 -16.80 -8.14 -3.19
C PHE A 110 -18.25 -7.82 -3.49
N SER A 111 -18.76 -8.25 -4.64
CA SER A 111 -20.18 -8.12 -4.93
C SER A 111 -21.03 -8.88 -3.90
N ASP A 112 -20.61 -10.08 -3.47
CA ASP A 112 -21.30 -10.82 -2.40
C ASP A 112 -21.19 -10.12 -1.04
N LEU A 113 -20.02 -9.52 -0.73
CA LEU A 113 -19.82 -8.70 0.48
C LEU A 113 -20.84 -7.56 0.56
N PHE A 114 -21.12 -6.87 -0.55
CA PHE A 114 -22.10 -5.79 -0.60
C PHE A 114 -23.55 -6.31 -0.67
N ASN A 115 -23.80 -7.40 -1.39
CA ASN A 115 -25.13 -7.98 -1.56
C ASN A 115 -25.73 -8.51 -0.25
N GLN A 116 -24.88 -8.96 0.69
CA GLN A 116 -25.35 -9.41 2.00
C GLN A 116 -25.75 -8.26 2.94
N LEU A 117 -25.35 -7.00 2.66
CA LEU A 117 -25.69 -5.85 3.51
C LEU A 117 -27.20 -5.54 3.46
N GLN A 118 -27.79 -5.42 4.64
CA GLN A 118 -29.19 -5.09 4.87
C GLN A 118 -29.36 -3.66 5.40
N GLU A 119 -30.62 -3.22 5.53
CA GLU A 119 -30.96 -1.94 6.16
C GLU A 119 -30.40 -1.85 7.58
N GLY A 120 -29.66 -0.77 7.86
CA GLY A 120 -29.05 -0.50 9.16
C GLY A 120 -27.73 -1.23 9.44
N ASP A 121 -27.23 -2.04 8.50
CA ASP A 121 -25.89 -2.61 8.61
C ASP A 121 -24.83 -1.52 8.36
N ASP A 122 -23.74 -1.54 9.14
CA ASP A 122 -22.55 -0.74 8.94
C ASP A 122 -21.42 -1.59 8.34
N LEU A 123 -20.89 -1.19 7.18
CA LEU A 123 -19.69 -1.75 6.58
C LEU A 123 -18.50 -0.82 6.82
N TYR A 124 -17.52 -1.29 7.58
CA TYR A 124 -16.22 -0.64 7.77
C TYR A 124 -15.20 -1.29 6.84
N TRP A 125 -14.68 -0.49 5.91
CA TRP A 125 -13.81 -0.96 4.83
C TRP A 125 -12.47 -0.23 4.90
N LEU A 126 -11.39 -0.94 5.23
CA LEU A 126 -10.02 -0.47 5.05
C LEU A 126 -9.37 -1.27 3.94
N ASP A 127 -9.00 -0.62 2.84
CA ASP A 127 -8.26 -1.25 1.76
C ASP A 127 -7.34 -0.25 1.06
N THR A 128 -6.24 -0.77 0.55
CA THR A 128 -5.19 -0.02 -0.12
C THR A 128 -5.46 0.16 -1.60
N TYR A 129 -6.11 -0.81 -2.24
CA TYR A 129 -6.34 -0.78 -3.68
C TYR A 129 -7.39 -1.79 -4.12
N PHE A 130 -8.46 -1.28 -4.72
CA PHE A 130 -9.58 -2.07 -5.20
C PHE A 130 -9.76 -1.90 -6.73
N PRO A 131 -9.13 -2.75 -7.57
CA PRO A 131 -9.20 -2.59 -9.03
C PRO A 131 -10.54 -3.01 -9.63
N HIS A 132 -11.44 -3.56 -8.82
CA HIS A 132 -12.71 -4.17 -9.26
C HIS A 132 -13.92 -3.24 -9.14
N ILE A 133 -13.69 -1.92 -9.14
CA ILE A 133 -14.76 -0.93 -9.05
C ILE A 133 -15.88 -1.20 -10.06
N LEU A 134 -15.55 -1.46 -11.32
CA LEU A 134 -16.53 -1.68 -12.39
C LEU A 134 -17.41 -2.92 -12.13
N THR A 135 -16.86 -3.95 -11.50
CA THR A 135 -17.59 -5.20 -11.22
C THR A 135 -18.40 -5.15 -9.93
N SER A 136 -18.14 -4.19 -9.05
CA SER A 136 -18.84 -4.04 -7.76
C SER A 136 -19.63 -2.74 -7.63
N ALA A 137 -19.59 -1.84 -8.63
CA ALA A 137 -20.29 -0.57 -8.62
C ALA A 137 -21.81 -0.73 -8.42
N GLU A 138 -22.42 -1.68 -9.12
CA GLU A 138 -23.85 -1.98 -8.96
C GLU A 138 -24.16 -2.53 -7.57
N ALA A 139 -23.37 -3.48 -7.09
CA ALA A 139 -23.55 -4.04 -5.75
C ALA A 139 -23.40 -2.99 -4.63
N ILE A 140 -22.46 -2.03 -4.78
CA ILE A 140 -22.32 -0.88 -3.89
C ILE A 140 -23.58 -0.02 -3.92
N LYS A 141 -24.04 0.35 -5.12
CA LYS A 141 -25.23 1.18 -5.29
C LYS A 141 -26.47 0.51 -4.69
N ASP A 142 -26.62 -0.79 -4.88
CA ASP A 142 -27.74 -1.56 -4.35
C ASP A 142 -27.69 -1.63 -2.81
N ALA A 143 -26.51 -1.84 -2.22
CA ALA A 143 -26.32 -1.81 -0.77
C ALA A 143 -26.70 -0.45 -0.16
N ILE A 144 -26.26 0.64 -0.79
CA ILE A 144 -26.62 2.01 -0.40
C ILE A 144 -28.13 2.24 -0.53
N THR A 145 -28.75 1.76 -1.62
CA THR A 145 -30.20 1.88 -1.85
C THR A 145 -31.01 1.11 -0.81
N ARG A 146 -30.48 -0.01 -0.30
CA ARG A 146 -31.02 -0.75 0.85
C ARG A 146 -30.79 -0.05 2.19
N LYS A 147 -30.21 1.16 2.21
CA LYS A 147 -29.84 1.93 3.41
C LYS A 147 -28.84 1.22 4.32
N ALA A 148 -27.90 0.47 3.74
CA ALA A 148 -26.69 0.12 4.44
C ALA A 148 -25.80 1.37 4.57
N ASN A 149 -25.03 1.43 5.65
CA ASN A 149 -24.07 2.50 5.92
C ASN A 149 -22.66 2.00 5.59
N ILE A 150 -21.95 2.67 4.69
CA ILE A 150 -20.62 2.24 4.24
C ILE A 150 -19.59 3.32 4.60
N LYS A 151 -18.59 2.95 5.39
CA LYS A 151 -17.48 3.83 5.81
C LYS A 151 -16.17 3.28 5.25
N MET A 152 -15.54 4.02 4.34
CA MET A 152 -14.33 3.59 3.65
C MET A 152 -13.10 4.42 4.02
N LEU A 153 -12.04 3.76 4.46
CA LEU A 153 -10.70 4.36 4.50
C LEU A 153 -9.99 4.02 3.19
N ILE A 154 -9.82 5.04 2.35
CA ILE A 154 -9.23 4.91 1.00
C ILE A 154 -7.86 5.58 1.02
N MET A 155 -6.84 4.96 0.42
CA MET A 155 -5.50 5.56 0.35
C MET A 155 -5.55 6.86 -0.47
N ASP A 156 -4.95 7.92 0.04
CA ASP A 156 -4.86 9.21 -0.66
C ASP A 156 -3.97 9.05 -1.91
N PRO A 157 -4.51 9.27 -3.13
CA PRO A 157 -3.77 9.21 -4.38
C PRO A 157 -2.60 10.20 -4.44
N GLY A 158 -2.57 11.23 -3.60
CA GLY A 158 -1.49 12.21 -3.49
C GLY A 158 -0.41 11.86 -2.46
N SER A 159 -0.58 10.78 -1.69
CA SER A 159 0.36 10.39 -0.62
C SER A 159 1.64 9.74 -1.16
N GLY A 160 2.68 9.76 -0.32
CA GLY A 160 3.92 9.00 -0.54
C GLY A 160 3.70 7.48 -0.40
N ALA A 161 2.75 7.06 0.44
CA ALA A 161 2.42 5.65 0.67
C ALA A 161 1.97 4.92 -0.61
N VAL A 162 1.32 5.63 -1.54
CA VAL A 162 0.95 5.10 -2.86
C VAL A 162 2.16 4.59 -3.62
N ARG A 163 3.28 5.32 -3.60
CA ARG A 163 4.50 4.90 -4.31
C ARG A 163 5.01 3.57 -3.75
N TRP A 164 5.07 3.44 -2.43
CA TRP A 164 5.51 2.19 -1.79
C TRP A 164 4.55 1.05 -2.08
N ARG A 165 3.24 1.28 -1.97
CA ARG A 165 2.25 0.23 -2.25
C ARG A 165 2.27 -0.21 -3.71
N ALA A 166 2.37 0.72 -4.66
CA ALA A 166 2.51 0.41 -6.08
C ALA A 166 3.80 -0.40 -6.36
N GLN A 167 4.87 -0.13 -5.63
CA GLN A 167 6.11 -0.89 -5.71
C GLN A 167 6.04 -2.28 -5.05
N GLU A 168 5.17 -2.50 -4.07
CA GLU A 168 4.99 -3.83 -3.47
C GLU A 168 4.21 -4.77 -4.38
N ILE A 169 3.17 -4.27 -5.05
CA ILE A 169 2.36 -5.04 -6.01
C ILE A 169 2.99 -5.15 -7.41
N LYS A 170 4.32 -5.00 -7.47
CA LYS A 170 5.11 -5.00 -8.72
C LYS A 170 4.68 -6.16 -9.62
N ASN A 171 4.58 -5.84 -10.91
CA ASN A 171 4.12 -6.65 -12.07
C ASN A 171 2.66 -6.46 -12.50
N MET A 172 1.82 -5.74 -11.75
CA MET A 172 0.43 -5.48 -12.19
C MET A 172 0.15 -4.03 -12.61
N TYR A 173 0.71 -3.05 -11.89
CA TYR A 173 0.44 -1.64 -12.12
C TYR A 173 1.71 -0.81 -12.01
N THR A 174 1.83 0.20 -12.85
CA THR A 174 2.73 1.33 -12.63
C THR A 174 2.20 2.21 -11.50
N GLU A 175 3.05 3.00 -10.85
CA GLU A 175 2.62 3.99 -9.84
C GLU A 175 1.54 4.94 -10.40
N LYS A 176 1.70 5.37 -11.66
CA LYS A 176 0.73 6.21 -12.34
C LYS A 176 -0.64 5.53 -12.46
N GLN A 177 -0.69 4.31 -12.96
CA GLN A 177 -1.94 3.54 -13.09
C GLN A 177 -2.60 3.27 -11.73
N PHE A 178 -1.79 3.08 -10.68
CA PHE A 178 -2.30 2.90 -9.33
C PHE A 178 -2.97 4.17 -8.81
N ARG A 179 -2.34 5.34 -8.99
CA ARG A 179 -2.92 6.65 -8.65
C ARG A 179 -4.22 6.91 -9.42
N GLU A 180 -4.20 6.72 -10.73
CA GLU A 180 -5.38 6.87 -11.61
C GLU A 180 -6.53 5.94 -11.18
N GLY A 181 -6.22 4.70 -10.78
CA GLY A 181 -7.22 3.75 -10.27
C GLY A 181 -7.85 4.19 -8.95
N LEU A 182 -7.06 4.76 -8.03
CA LEU A 182 -7.58 5.32 -6.78
C LEU A 182 -8.40 6.59 -7.02
N ASP A 183 -7.95 7.48 -7.91
CA ASP A 183 -8.70 8.69 -8.29
C ASP A 183 -10.07 8.32 -8.87
N ALA A 184 -10.12 7.37 -9.82
CA ALA A 184 -11.37 6.88 -10.39
C ALA A 184 -12.29 6.24 -9.34
N PHE A 185 -11.72 5.53 -8.36
CA PHE A 185 -12.48 4.98 -7.24
C PHE A 185 -13.08 6.06 -6.36
N ILE A 186 -12.29 7.07 -6.02
CA ILE A 186 -12.75 8.21 -5.22
C ILE A 186 -13.84 9.00 -5.95
N GLU A 187 -13.66 9.29 -7.24
CA GLU A 187 -14.68 9.98 -8.05
C GLU A 187 -16.02 9.23 -8.08
N PHE A 188 -15.98 7.91 -8.23
CA PHE A 188 -17.17 7.08 -8.12
C PHE A 188 -17.82 7.19 -6.74
N ILE A 189 -17.06 7.04 -5.65
CA ILE A 189 -17.61 7.13 -4.30
C ILE A 189 -18.17 8.54 -4.02
N ASP A 190 -17.49 9.60 -4.47
CA ASP A 190 -17.99 10.98 -4.40
C ASP A 190 -19.34 11.13 -5.12
N SER A 191 -19.52 10.50 -6.29
CA SER A 191 -20.81 10.52 -7.00
C SER A 191 -21.92 9.84 -6.18
N GLN A 192 -21.62 8.71 -5.53
CA GLN A 192 -22.58 8.00 -4.69
C GLN A 192 -22.89 8.79 -3.42
N LYS A 193 -21.89 9.41 -2.79
CA LYS A 193 -22.04 10.26 -1.60
C LYS A 193 -22.89 11.51 -1.88
N LYS A 194 -22.77 12.12 -3.06
CA LYS A 194 -23.65 13.24 -3.46
C LYS A 194 -25.11 12.82 -3.55
N GLN A 195 -25.38 11.61 -4.04
CA GLN A 195 -26.73 11.07 -4.16
C GLN A 195 -27.29 10.52 -2.84
N TYR A 196 -26.42 9.94 -2.00
CA TYR A 196 -26.79 9.24 -0.76
C TYR A 196 -25.87 9.65 0.41
N PRO A 197 -25.91 10.92 0.85
CA PRO A 197 -24.91 11.49 1.78
C PRO A 197 -24.89 10.85 3.17
N SER A 198 -25.96 10.18 3.58
CA SER A 198 -26.05 9.52 4.89
C SER A 198 -25.65 8.05 4.86
N SER A 199 -25.58 7.43 3.67
CA SER A 199 -25.38 5.99 3.52
C SER A 199 -23.95 5.61 3.11
N ILE A 200 -23.18 6.56 2.58
CA ILE A 200 -21.78 6.32 2.25
C ILE A 200 -20.90 7.51 2.61
N ASP A 201 -19.79 7.21 3.27
CA ASP A 201 -18.74 8.17 3.56
C ASP A 201 -17.36 7.53 3.37
N TYR A 202 -16.37 8.36 3.07
CA TYR A 202 -15.00 7.92 3.00
C TYR A 202 -14.05 8.98 3.53
N ARG A 203 -12.88 8.52 3.98
CA ARG A 203 -11.77 9.38 4.38
C ARG A 203 -10.50 8.91 3.69
N LYS A 204 -9.72 9.88 3.21
CA LYS A 204 -8.42 9.61 2.60
C LYS A 204 -7.37 9.45 3.69
N TYR A 205 -6.65 8.33 3.70
CA TYR A 205 -5.53 8.11 4.63
C TYR A 205 -4.19 8.15 3.90
N ARG A 206 -3.14 8.59 4.60
CA ARG A 206 -1.79 8.77 4.00
C ARG A 206 -0.70 7.93 4.66
N ASP A 207 -1.01 7.25 5.77
CA ASP A 207 -0.07 6.42 6.50
C ASP A 207 0.21 5.08 5.79
N LEU A 208 1.16 4.32 6.33
CA LEU A 208 1.48 3.01 5.77
C LEU A 208 0.23 2.13 5.71
N PRO A 209 0.07 1.38 4.61
CA PRO A 209 -1.05 0.48 4.45
C PRO A 209 -1.10 -0.51 5.63
N GLY A 210 -2.23 -0.53 6.37
CA GLY A 210 -2.53 -1.50 7.44
C GLY A 210 -3.51 -2.57 6.94
N ILE A 211 -3.45 -3.82 7.41
CA ILE A 211 -4.01 -5.02 6.75
C ILE A 211 -5.40 -4.75 6.15
N PRO A 212 -5.69 -5.11 4.88
CA PRO A 212 -7.03 -4.89 4.34
C PRO A 212 -8.03 -5.71 5.13
N PHE A 213 -9.12 -5.07 5.54
CA PHE A 213 -10.20 -5.73 6.26
C PHE A 213 -11.55 -5.08 5.98
N TYR A 214 -12.59 -5.89 6.15
CA TYR A 214 -13.98 -5.56 5.86
C TYR A 214 -14.83 -6.09 7.01
N ILE A 215 -15.50 -5.22 7.74
CA ILE A 215 -16.28 -5.58 8.94
C ILE A 215 -17.71 -5.13 8.73
N ILE A 216 -18.65 -6.07 8.86
CA ILE A 216 -20.08 -5.79 8.88
C ILE A 216 -20.52 -5.81 10.33
N LYS A 217 -21.11 -4.71 10.77
CA LYS A 217 -21.81 -4.59 12.03
C LYS A 217 -23.29 -4.38 11.80
N LYS A 218 -24.09 -4.80 12.78
CA LYS A 218 -25.46 -4.38 12.94
C LYS A 218 -25.65 -3.92 14.37
N SER A 219 -25.93 -2.63 14.52
CA SER A 219 -25.83 -1.97 15.83
C SER A 219 -24.43 -2.21 16.43
N ASP A 220 -24.32 -2.66 17.67
CA ASP A 220 -23.03 -2.87 18.32
C ASP A 220 -22.39 -4.23 18.04
N HIS A 221 -23.08 -5.13 17.35
CA HIS A 221 -22.60 -6.48 17.10
C HIS A 221 -21.93 -6.61 15.73
N THR A 222 -20.73 -7.19 15.71
CA THR A 222 -20.12 -7.65 14.45
C THR A 222 -20.92 -8.84 13.93
N ILE A 223 -21.37 -8.80 12.68
CA ILE A 223 -21.97 -9.94 12.00
C ILE A 223 -20.87 -10.79 11.39
N LYS A 224 -19.95 -10.12 10.69
CA LYS A 224 -18.91 -10.78 9.89
C LYS A 224 -17.72 -9.87 9.75
N ALA A 225 -16.52 -10.43 9.84
CA ALA A 225 -15.32 -9.70 9.51
C ALA A 225 -14.45 -10.53 8.56
N TYR A 226 -13.74 -9.83 7.70
CA TYR A 226 -12.77 -10.42 6.80
C TYR A 226 -11.49 -9.63 6.92
N SER A 227 -10.35 -10.30 6.88
CA SER A 227 -9.05 -9.64 6.70
C SER A 227 -8.22 -10.41 5.68
N SER A 228 -7.18 -9.79 5.15
CA SER A 228 -6.19 -10.49 4.35
C SER A 228 -4.77 -10.25 4.89
N PHE A 229 -3.75 -10.47 4.08
CA PHE A 229 -2.35 -10.24 4.42
C PHE A 229 -1.70 -9.38 3.35
N TYR A 230 -0.69 -8.61 3.75
CA TYR A 230 0.06 -7.77 2.84
C TYR A 230 0.89 -8.60 1.88
N MET A 231 0.46 -8.65 0.62
CA MET A 231 1.18 -9.34 -0.44
C MET A 231 1.20 -8.51 -1.73
N SER A 232 2.03 -8.98 -2.67
CA SER A 232 2.36 -8.41 -3.98
C SER A 232 1.21 -8.40 -5.01
N LYS A 233 -0.05 -8.43 -4.55
CA LYS A 233 -1.25 -8.43 -5.39
C LYS A 233 -2.33 -7.49 -4.82
N PRO A 234 -3.28 -7.03 -5.64
CA PRO A 234 -4.50 -6.37 -5.18
C PRO A 234 -5.32 -7.23 -4.22
N SER A 235 -6.09 -6.59 -3.33
CA SER A 235 -6.90 -7.27 -2.31
C SER A 235 -7.86 -8.29 -2.90
N ALA A 236 -8.46 -8.03 -4.07
CA ALA A 236 -9.40 -8.97 -4.68
C ALA A 236 -8.82 -10.28 -5.20
N ASP A 237 -7.50 -10.36 -5.37
CA ASP A 237 -6.83 -11.54 -5.92
C ASP A 237 -6.02 -12.32 -4.86
N ILE A 238 -6.32 -12.09 -3.58
CA ILE A 238 -5.64 -12.75 -2.46
C ILE A 238 -6.61 -13.47 -1.50
N VAL A 239 -6.02 -14.37 -0.72
CA VAL A 239 -6.73 -15.17 0.29
C VAL A 239 -7.21 -14.26 1.41
N HIS A 240 -8.46 -14.42 1.84
CA HIS A 240 -9.01 -13.73 3.01
C HIS A 240 -9.29 -14.71 4.13
N ILE A 241 -9.20 -14.24 5.36
CA ILE A 241 -9.65 -14.95 6.55
C ILE A 241 -11.00 -14.38 6.95
N GLU A 242 -11.97 -15.26 7.18
CA GLU A 242 -13.25 -14.93 7.79
C GLU A 242 -13.16 -15.07 9.32
N TRP A 243 -13.64 -14.04 10.00
CA TRP A 243 -13.69 -13.95 11.46
C TRP A 243 -15.14 -13.84 11.93
N SER A 244 -15.50 -14.67 12.91
CA SER A 244 -16.77 -14.65 13.63
C SER A 244 -16.72 -13.68 14.81
N SER A 245 -17.88 -13.18 15.18
CA SER A 245 -18.11 -12.36 16.36
C SER A 245 -18.44 -13.13 17.64
N GLY A 246 -18.61 -14.46 17.56
CA GLY A 246 -19.10 -15.31 18.65
C GLY A 246 -18.11 -15.58 19.79
N THR A 247 -17.06 -14.79 19.93
CA THR A 247 -16.07 -14.93 21.00
C THR A 247 -16.35 -13.92 22.11
N GLU A 248 -16.00 -14.24 23.36
CA GLU A 248 -16.36 -13.46 24.57
C GLU A 248 -15.99 -11.96 24.50
N ASN A 249 -15.09 -11.54 23.60
CA ASN A 249 -14.68 -10.14 23.41
C ASN A 249 -14.69 -9.69 21.93
N GLY A 250 -15.39 -10.39 21.04
CA GLY A 250 -15.39 -10.10 19.59
C GLY A 250 -14.09 -10.44 18.84
N GLY A 251 -13.09 -10.99 19.54
CA GLY A 251 -11.89 -11.59 18.96
C GLY A 251 -11.02 -10.61 18.17
N LEU A 252 -10.42 -11.06 17.06
CA LEU A 252 -9.65 -10.17 16.19
C LEU A 252 -10.52 -9.11 15.49
N ALA A 253 -11.81 -9.40 15.29
CA ALA A 253 -12.71 -8.45 14.65
C ALA A 253 -12.90 -7.17 15.49
N SER A 254 -12.95 -7.28 16.82
CA SER A 254 -13.02 -6.12 17.72
C SER A 254 -11.74 -5.27 17.67
N ILE A 255 -10.58 -5.90 17.53
CA ILE A 255 -9.30 -5.19 17.36
C ILE A 255 -9.27 -4.43 16.02
N PHE A 256 -9.76 -5.03 14.94
CA PHE A 256 -9.80 -4.38 13.63
C PHE A 256 -10.78 -3.20 13.60
N ILE A 257 -11.96 -3.30 14.23
CA ILE A 257 -12.89 -2.17 14.31
C ILE A 257 -12.31 -1.04 15.15
N ASP A 258 -11.68 -1.32 16.28
CA ASP A 258 -11.02 -0.31 17.10
C ASP A 258 -9.91 0.40 16.32
N HIS A 259 -9.12 -0.37 15.57
CA HIS A 259 -8.11 0.18 14.67
C HIS A 259 -8.73 1.07 13.59
N PHE A 260 -9.82 0.60 12.96
CA PHE A 260 -10.56 1.37 11.96
C PHE A 260 -11.04 2.69 12.52
N LEU A 261 -11.73 2.68 13.66
CA LEU A 261 -12.31 3.88 14.27
C LEU A 261 -11.22 4.88 14.67
N LYS A 262 -10.11 4.41 15.26
CA LYS A 262 -8.94 5.25 15.56
C LYS A 262 -8.38 5.91 14.30
N LYS A 263 -8.23 5.16 13.20
CA LYS A 263 -7.80 5.73 11.91
C LYS A 263 -8.85 6.69 11.35
N TRP A 264 -10.11 6.29 11.36
CA TRP A 264 -11.24 7.09 10.90
C TRP A 264 -11.19 8.46 11.57
N ASP A 265 -11.19 8.52 12.89
CA ASP A 265 -11.19 9.76 13.67
C ASP A 265 -9.93 10.61 13.45
N ARG A 266 -8.76 9.97 13.30
CA ARG A 266 -7.52 10.66 12.91
C ARG A 266 -7.71 11.44 11.62
N TRP A 267 -8.34 10.84 10.62
CA TRP A 267 -8.57 11.42 9.29
C TRP A 267 -9.87 12.24 9.19
N ALA A 268 -10.66 12.37 10.26
CA ALA A 268 -11.79 13.31 10.35
C ALA A 268 -11.32 14.76 10.46
N LYS A 269 -10.20 14.93 11.19
CA LYS A 269 -9.74 16.23 11.63
C LYS A 269 -9.24 17.00 10.41
N PRO A 270 -9.57 18.30 10.28
CA PRO A 270 -9.07 19.14 9.20
C PRO A 270 -7.55 19.02 9.08
N ASP A 271 -7.04 19.25 7.86
CA ASP A 271 -5.61 19.41 7.66
C ASP A 271 -5.09 20.50 8.61
N LEU A 272 -3.94 20.25 9.20
CA LEU A 272 -3.32 21.19 10.12
C LEU A 272 -2.98 22.49 9.40
N PRO A 273 -3.05 23.64 10.09
CA PRO A 273 -2.68 24.92 9.50
C PRO A 273 -1.30 24.83 8.86
N MET A 274 -1.13 25.45 7.70
CA MET A 274 0.09 25.39 6.92
C MET A 274 1.27 26.01 7.73
N ILE A 275 2.27 25.20 8.09
CA ILE A 275 3.46 25.60 8.86
C ILE A 275 4.70 25.88 7.98
N ASN A 276 4.49 26.26 6.73
CA ASN A 276 5.58 26.58 5.80
C ASN A 276 6.38 27.81 6.22
N GLY A 277 7.72 27.72 6.14
CA GLY A 277 8.61 28.87 6.31
C GLY A 277 9.86 28.55 7.14
N GLU A 278 10.50 29.61 7.62
CA GLU A 278 11.69 29.53 8.47
C GLU A 278 11.32 29.40 9.95
N TRP A 279 11.98 28.46 10.62
CA TRP A 279 11.79 28.13 12.03
C TRP A 279 13.15 27.97 12.70
N LYS A 280 13.23 28.42 13.95
CA LYS A 280 14.31 28.02 14.85
C LYS A 280 13.98 26.67 15.44
N TYR A 281 15.00 25.87 15.74
CA TYR A 281 14.82 24.61 16.42
C TYR A 281 15.78 24.47 17.59
N GLU A 282 15.34 23.76 18.62
CA GLU A 282 16.14 23.25 19.72
C GLU A 282 15.99 21.73 19.76
N MET A 283 17.10 21.01 19.87
CA MET A 283 17.15 19.56 19.88
C MET A 283 17.85 19.09 21.15
N SER A 284 17.33 18.03 21.76
CA SER A 284 17.91 17.32 22.90
C SER A 284 17.81 15.81 22.67
N ALA A 285 18.80 15.02 23.09
CA ALA A 285 18.68 13.55 23.14
C ALA A 285 18.49 13.12 24.59
N GLU A 286 17.49 12.27 24.85
CA GLU A 286 17.23 11.77 26.21
C GLU A 286 18.33 10.80 26.67
N ASP A 287 19.00 10.13 25.73
CA ASP A 287 19.96 9.06 25.95
C ASP A 287 21.43 9.49 25.80
N ILE A 288 21.69 10.72 25.37
CA ILE A 288 23.05 11.26 25.26
C ILE A 288 23.12 12.46 26.21
N GLN A 289 23.66 12.21 27.40
CA GLN A 289 24.09 13.28 28.31
C GLN A 289 24.96 14.26 27.52
N ASP A 290 24.61 15.54 27.58
CA ASP A 290 25.25 16.61 26.82
C ASP A 290 25.08 16.50 25.30
N TRP A 291 23.89 16.18 24.78
CA TRP A 291 23.59 16.44 23.37
C TRP A 291 22.42 17.39 23.26
N SER A 292 22.75 18.68 23.15
CA SER A 292 21.82 19.73 22.76
C SER A 292 22.33 20.50 21.55
N GLY A 293 21.41 20.93 20.69
CA GLY A 293 21.76 21.77 19.54
C GLY A 293 20.62 22.67 19.15
N ASN A 294 20.95 23.85 18.62
CA ASN A 294 19.98 24.75 18.04
C ASN A 294 20.41 25.23 16.65
N GLY A 295 19.44 25.71 15.88
CA GLY A 295 19.70 26.25 14.56
C GLY A 295 18.46 26.79 13.88
N ASN A 296 18.61 27.08 12.60
CA ASN A 296 17.51 27.44 11.71
C ASN A 296 17.17 26.25 10.80
N CYS A 297 15.90 26.12 10.50
CA CYS A 297 15.39 25.16 9.52
C CYS A 297 14.23 25.76 8.73
N HIS A 298 14.11 25.29 7.50
CA HIS A 298 12.94 25.47 6.68
C HIS A 298 11.99 24.29 6.89
N ILE A 299 10.72 24.56 7.17
CA ILE A 299 9.66 23.56 7.22
C ILE A 299 8.83 23.68 5.95
N SER A 300 8.62 22.57 5.27
CA SER A 300 7.68 22.43 4.16
C SER A 300 6.60 21.41 4.51
N GLN A 301 5.33 21.77 4.31
CA GLN A 301 4.16 20.97 4.61
C GLN A 301 3.38 20.65 3.34
N LYS A 302 2.93 19.39 3.23
CA LYS A 302 2.03 18.91 2.18
C LYS A 302 0.85 18.16 2.82
N GLY A 303 -0.22 18.89 3.13
CA GLY A 303 -1.31 18.45 4.03
C GLY A 303 -0.75 17.96 5.37
N ARG A 304 -0.95 16.72 5.83
CA ARG A 304 -0.44 16.28 7.15
C ARG A 304 1.04 15.89 7.22
N THR A 305 1.78 15.94 6.11
CA THR A 305 3.21 15.56 6.10
C THR A 305 4.10 16.78 6.16
N LEU A 306 5.20 16.68 6.91
CA LEU A 306 6.22 17.70 7.06
C LEU A 306 7.57 17.21 6.54
N ASN A 307 8.29 18.12 5.89
CA ASN A 307 9.69 17.99 5.53
C ASN A 307 10.46 19.13 6.20
N PHE A 308 11.56 18.78 6.84
CA PHE A 308 12.43 19.72 7.53
C PHE A 308 13.77 19.76 6.79
N THR A 309 14.30 20.94 6.51
CA THR A 309 15.66 21.12 6.01
C THR A 309 16.36 22.16 6.86
N GLY A 310 17.45 21.80 7.53
CA GLY A 310 18.10 22.69 8.47
C GLY A 310 19.61 22.73 8.34
N SER A 311 20.19 23.76 8.94
CA SER A 311 21.63 23.85 9.22
C SER A 311 21.85 23.98 10.71
N ARG A 312 22.75 23.17 11.26
CA ARG A 312 23.13 23.21 12.68
C ARG A 312 24.08 24.37 12.94
N ILE A 313 23.81 25.14 13.99
CA ILE A 313 24.60 26.33 14.33
C ILE A 313 25.48 26.06 15.57
N THR A 314 24.99 25.26 16.53
CA THR A 314 25.75 24.91 17.74
C THR A 314 25.53 23.47 18.21
N MET A 315 26.55 22.90 18.86
CA MET A 315 26.47 21.64 19.63
C MET A 315 27.20 21.85 20.96
N ASN A 316 26.53 21.64 22.09
CA ASN A 316 27.09 21.85 23.44
C ASN A 316 27.73 23.23 23.63
N GLY A 317 27.08 24.26 23.06
CA GLY A 317 27.59 25.64 23.10
C GLY A 317 28.77 25.94 22.16
N GLN A 318 29.34 24.94 21.48
CA GLN A 318 30.40 25.15 20.49
C GLN A 318 29.81 25.36 19.10
N LYS A 319 30.31 26.38 18.39
CA LYS A 319 30.02 26.56 16.96
C LYS A 319 30.70 25.43 16.19
N ILE A 320 29.89 24.62 15.52
CA ILE A 320 30.36 23.59 14.60
C ILE A 320 30.20 24.10 13.17
N SER A 321 31.04 23.60 12.26
CA SER A 321 30.84 23.80 10.81
C SER A 321 29.41 23.41 10.44
N PRO A 322 28.74 24.14 9.53
CA PRO A 322 27.33 23.94 9.24
C PRO A 322 27.06 22.50 8.77
N VAL A 323 26.45 21.72 9.64
CA VAL A 323 25.96 20.38 9.35
C VAL A 323 24.56 20.54 8.76
N ARG A 324 24.36 20.06 7.54
CA ARG A 324 23.04 20.03 6.92
C ARG A 324 22.33 18.77 7.38
N TRP A 325 21.03 18.90 7.61
CA TRP A 325 20.18 17.75 7.87
C TRP A 325 18.86 17.95 7.15
N TRP A 326 18.25 16.84 6.76
CA TRP A 326 16.91 16.84 6.19
C TRP A 326 16.12 15.65 6.72
N SER A 327 14.80 15.82 6.79
CA SER A 327 13.90 14.73 7.16
C SER A 327 13.29 14.06 5.92
N ASN A 328 12.84 12.82 6.09
CA ASN A 328 11.79 12.31 5.21
C ASN A 328 10.46 12.97 5.53
N TRP A 329 9.51 12.90 4.59
CA TRP A 329 8.14 13.35 4.81
C TRP A 329 7.53 12.58 5.98
N SER A 330 7.15 13.29 7.03
CA SER A 330 6.71 12.69 8.28
C SER A 330 5.36 13.23 8.71
N GLU A 331 4.50 12.34 9.19
CA GLU A 331 3.10 12.66 9.46
C GLU A 331 2.91 13.27 10.85
N ILE A 332 2.14 14.36 10.91
CA ILE A 332 1.75 14.97 12.19
C ILE A 332 0.66 14.10 12.83
N CYS A 333 0.99 13.48 13.96
CA CYS A 333 0.09 12.62 14.72
C CYS A 333 -0.73 13.46 15.72
N ASN A 334 -2.05 13.49 15.54
CA ASN A 334 -2.97 14.32 16.34
C ASN A 334 -3.30 13.77 17.74
N THR A 335 -2.62 12.75 18.24
CA THR A 335 -2.90 12.20 19.58
C THR A 335 -2.24 13.02 20.68
N ASP A 336 -1.08 13.64 20.41
CA ASP A 336 -0.25 14.24 21.47
C ASP A 336 0.40 15.58 21.08
N ASP A 337 0.03 16.19 19.95
CA ASP A 337 0.75 17.34 19.34
C ASP A 337 2.24 17.06 19.08
N ILE A 338 2.60 15.78 18.98
CA ILE A 338 3.96 15.31 18.71
C ILE A 338 4.05 14.82 17.27
N VAL A 339 4.94 15.42 16.50
CA VAL A 339 5.34 14.90 15.18
C VAL A 339 6.53 14.00 15.39
N ARG A 340 6.49 12.76 14.91
CA ARG A 340 7.68 11.88 14.93
C ARG A 340 8.25 11.84 13.52
N PHE A 341 9.55 12.02 13.38
CA PHE A 341 10.19 11.97 12.07
C PHE A 341 11.58 11.39 12.10
N ASP A 342 11.91 10.76 10.99
CA ASP A 342 13.25 10.28 10.70
C ASP A 342 13.99 11.38 9.94
N TYR A 343 15.23 11.65 10.36
CA TYR A 343 16.08 12.58 9.66
C TYR A 343 17.49 12.02 9.49
N VAL A 344 18.12 12.50 8.43
CA VAL A 344 19.47 12.12 8.05
C VAL A 344 20.36 13.32 8.31
N ILE A 345 21.43 13.09 9.09
CA ILE A 345 22.46 14.08 9.35
C ILE A 345 23.63 13.81 8.40
N GLU A 346 23.98 14.79 7.58
CA GLU A 346 25.17 14.75 6.72
C GLU A 346 26.22 15.72 7.26
N SER A 347 27.29 15.18 7.86
CA SER A 347 28.39 15.99 8.40
C SER A 347 29.51 16.13 7.37
N LYS A 348 29.77 17.38 6.95
CA LYS A 348 30.91 17.69 6.06
C LYS A 348 32.29 17.49 6.68
N ILE A 349 32.38 17.26 7.99
CA ILE A 349 33.66 17.09 8.65
C ILE A 349 34.27 15.72 8.32
N ASN A 350 33.45 14.69 8.05
CA ASN A 350 33.91 13.32 7.75
C ASN A 350 33.17 12.59 6.59
N GLU A 351 32.23 13.23 5.88
CA GLU A 351 31.35 12.59 4.86
C GLU A 351 30.50 11.41 5.36
N GLU A 352 30.49 11.14 6.67
CA GLU A 352 29.68 10.08 7.26
C GLU A 352 28.22 10.51 7.44
N VAL A 353 27.32 9.61 7.06
CA VAL A 353 25.87 9.78 7.13
C VAL A 353 25.33 9.02 8.33
N TYR A 354 24.70 9.74 9.26
CA TYR A 354 24.13 9.15 10.48
C TYR A 354 22.60 9.24 10.47
N PRO A 355 21.87 8.10 10.45
CA PRO A 355 20.43 8.11 10.68
C PRO A 355 20.13 8.34 12.17
N SER A 356 19.10 9.12 12.49
CA SER A 356 18.67 9.37 13.87
C SER A 356 17.15 9.56 13.97
N PHE A 357 16.59 9.22 15.13
CA PHE A 357 15.16 9.35 15.43
C PHE A 357 14.90 10.52 16.38
N CYS A 358 13.92 11.37 16.06
CA CYS A 358 13.51 12.47 16.93
C CYS A 358 11.97 12.59 17.05
N LYS A 359 11.55 13.05 18.24
CA LYS A 359 10.20 13.48 18.58
C LYS A 359 10.15 15.00 18.48
N LEU A 360 9.41 15.55 17.54
CA LEU A 360 9.10 16.97 17.54
C LEU A 360 7.91 17.27 18.45
N LYS A 361 8.09 18.19 19.39
CA LYS A 361 7.01 18.90 20.10
C LYS A 361 6.92 20.34 19.61
N ILE A 362 5.79 20.73 19.02
CA ILE A 362 5.55 22.13 18.59
C ILE A 362 4.96 22.88 19.80
N THR A 363 5.73 23.78 20.42
CA THR A 363 5.35 24.39 21.71
C THR A 363 4.71 25.79 21.60
N GLU A 364 4.80 26.48 20.47
CA GLU A 364 4.23 27.84 20.33
C GLU A 364 3.54 28.10 18.98
N LYS A 365 2.35 28.71 19.06
CA LYS A 365 1.73 29.48 17.97
C LYS A 365 2.23 30.91 18.16
N SER A 366 3.10 31.42 17.29
CA SER A 366 3.77 32.71 17.57
C SER A 366 2.76 33.84 17.82
N GLU A 367 2.79 34.41 19.03
CA GLU A 367 2.05 35.60 19.44
C GLU A 367 2.63 36.85 18.76
N THR A 368 2.30 37.04 17.49
CA THR A 368 2.27 38.38 16.85
C THR A 368 0.89 38.63 16.24
N ALA A 369 -0.14 38.31 17.01
CA ALA A 369 -1.53 38.65 16.68
C ALA A 369 -2.35 38.88 17.96
N GLU A 370 -1.78 39.56 18.96
CA GLU A 370 -2.51 39.95 20.18
C GLU A 370 -3.35 41.23 20.02
N ASN A 371 -3.74 41.62 18.79
CA ASN A 371 -4.61 42.80 18.62
C ASN A 371 -5.63 42.74 17.48
N VAL A 372 -5.98 41.57 16.94
CA VAL A 372 -7.15 41.46 16.04
C VAL A 372 -7.95 40.20 16.34
N ILE A 373 -9.13 40.43 16.92
CA ILE A 373 -10.24 39.50 17.24
C ILE A 373 -10.13 38.79 18.59
N ALA A 374 -10.38 39.60 19.63
CA ALA A 374 -11.28 39.18 20.68
C ALA A 374 -12.66 38.88 20.07
N ASN A 375 -13.06 37.61 20.05
CA ASN A 375 -14.40 37.12 20.42
C ASN A 375 -14.59 35.65 19.99
N LYS A 376 -14.99 34.83 20.97
CA LYS A 376 -15.42 33.42 20.90
C LYS A 376 -14.32 32.38 20.61
N MET A 377 -13.74 31.85 21.67
CA MET A 377 -14.00 30.48 22.13
C MET A 377 -13.38 30.30 23.52
N GLU A 378 -14.24 30.04 24.51
CA GLU A 378 -13.84 29.53 25.81
C GLU A 378 -13.27 28.12 25.67
N GLY A 379 -12.22 27.79 26.43
CA GLY A 379 -11.99 26.42 26.89
C GLY A 379 -10.67 25.77 26.52
N ASN A 380 -9.92 25.45 27.57
CA ASN A 380 -8.92 24.37 27.72
C ASN A 380 -7.46 24.67 27.34
N TYR A 381 -6.69 25.04 28.37
CA TYR A 381 -5.23 24.92 28.43
C TYR A 381 -4.86 23.49 28.89
N PHE A 382 -3.77 22.93 28.35
CA PHE A 382 -3.10 21.77 28.96
C PHE A 382 -1.61 22.05 29.19
N LEU A 383 -1.23 21.99 30.47
CA LEU A 383 0.15 21.90 30.95
C LEU A 383 0.60 20.44 30.84
N LEU A 384 1.61 20.15 30.02
CA LEU A 384 2.25 18.83 30.01
C LEU A 384 3.28 18.75 31.14
N LYS A 385 2.87 18.14 32.26
CA LYS A 385 3.77 17.66 33.31
C LYS A 385 4.29 16.28 32.90
N ASN A 386 5.61 16.12 32.88
CA ASN A 386 6.30 14.89 32.49
C ASN A 386 6.10 13.83 33.58
N ASN A 387 5.43 12.71 33.27
CA ASN A 387 5.33 11.56 34.17
C ASN A 387 5.87 10.29 33.47
N SER A 388 6.88 9.72 34.13
CA SER A 388 7.36 8.33 34.14
C SER A 388 7.26 7.47 32.87
N THR A 389 8.43 7.13 32.37
CA THR A 389 8.75 5.99 31.51
C THR A 389 8.41 4.65 32.18
N GLU A 390 7.59 3.82 31.54
CA GLU A 390 7.62 2.36 31.73
C GLU A 390 8.02 1.66 30.42
N ASP A 391 8.76 0.59 30.62
CA ASP A 391 9.57 -0.23 29.73
C ASP A 391 9.03 -0.58 28.33
N VAL A 392 9.86 -0.30 27.32
CA VAL A 392 10.01 -1.16 26.13
C VAL A 392 11.50 -1.27 25.79
N ALA A 393 12.08 -2.43 26.07
CA ALA A 393 13.44 -2.78 25.70
C ALA A 393 13.54 -3.02 24.18
N SER A 394 13.87 -1.99 23.44
CA SER A 394 14.54 -2.08 22.13
C SER A 394 15.46 -0.88 21.97
N GLN A 395 16.72 -1.11 21.56
CA GLN A 395 17.79 -0.12 21.42
C GLN A 395 17.54 0.92 20.31
N SER A 396 16.47 1.70 20.42
CA SER A 396 16.18 2.86 19.59
C SER A 396 16.49 4.12 20.40
N ARG A 397 17.48 4.89 19.95
CA ARG A 397 17.88 6.19 20.51
C ARG A 397 16.80 7.22 20.19
N TYR A 398 16.16 7.83 21.19
CA TYR A 398 15.09 8.81 20.98
C TYR A 398 15.54 10.20 21.45
N GLY A 399 15.57 11.18 20.54
CA GLY A 399 15.69 12.60 20.88
C GLY A 399 14.37 13.35 20.79
N SER A 400 14.32 14.57 21.32
CA SER A 400 13.23 15.52 21.19
C SER A 400 13.69 16.82 20.51
N ILE A 401 12.96 17.31 19.51
CA ILE A 401 13.16 18.59 18.83
C ILE A 401 11.97 19.51 19.15
N VAL A 402 12.20 20.80 19.31
CA VAL A 402 11.20 21.83 19.50
C VAL A 402 11.41 22.90 18.42
N PHE A 403 10.37 23.26 17.67
CA PHE A 403 10.43 24.34 16.67
C PHE A 403 9.69 25.60 17.13
N THR A 404 10.30 26.76 16.89
CA THR A 404 9.74 28.09 17.13
C THR A 404 9.80 28.92 15.85
N ARG A 405 8.68 29.48 15.41
CA ARG A 405 8.61 30.21 14.13
C ARG A 405 9.47 31.48 14.16
N VAL A 406 10.25 31.72 13.11
CA VAL A 406 10.94 33.01 12.93
C VAL A 406 9.93 34.00 12.37
N LYS A 407 9.73 35.11 13.08
CA LYS A 407 8.83 36.20 12.67
C LYS A 407 9.39 36.97 11.49
#